data_AF-A0A838YTJ2-F1
#
_entry.id   AF-A0A838YTJ2-F1
#
_cell.length_a   1.000
_cell.length_b   1.000
_cell.length_c   1.000
_cell.angle_alpha   90.00
_cell.angle_beta   90.00
_cell.angle_gamma   90.00
#
_symmetry.space_group_name_H-M   'P 1'
#
loop_
_entity.id
_entity.type
_entity.pdbx_description
1 polymer ?
#
loop_
_entity_poly.entity_id
_entity_poly.type
_entity_poly.pdbx_seq_one_letter_code
_entity_poly.pdbx_strand_id
1 'polypeptide(L)'
;MKYLINRASAISPKEDLDDLLKSKKKLRVKLGIDPTAPDVTLGWYAILRSLRKFQELGHTAVLILGEFTAQVGDPSGKSETRSKLNE
;
A
#
# COMPACT_ATOMS: atom_id res chain seq x y z
N MET A 1 -16.05 -3.43 -5.00
CA MET A 1 -15.33 -2.14 -4.93
C MET A 1 -15.86 -1.17 -3.87
N LYS A 2 -17.18 -1.02 -3.66
CA LYS A 2 -17.79 -0.10 -2.67
C LYS A 2 -17.11 -0.08 -1.28
N TYR A 3 -16.77 -1.25 -0.72
CA TYR A 3 -16.04 -1.36 0.55
C TYR A 3 -14.71 -0.59 0.57
N LEU A 4 -13.93 -0.69 -0.52
CA LEU A 4 -12.61 -0.06 -0.62
C LEU A 4 -12.74 1.45 -0.79
N ILE A 5 -13.66 1.89 -1.65
CA ILE A 5 -13.93 3.32 -1.90
C ILE A 5 -14.37 4.02 -0.61
N ASN A 6 -15.28 3.41 0.15
CA ASN A 6 -15.80 4.00 1.39
C ASN A 6 -14.76 4.09 2.52
N ARG A 7 -13.63 3.36 2.41
CA ARG A 7 -12.55 3.33 3.41
C ARG A 7 -11.28 4.03 2.95
N ALA A 8 -11.26 4.52 1.72
CA ALA A 8 -10.14 5.30 1.21
C ALA A 8 -10.21 6.73 1.80
N SER A 9 -9.10 7.20 2.35
CA SER A 9 -8.96 8.61 2.74
C SER A 9 -8.84 9.54 1.52
N ALA A 10 -8.24 9.03 0.44
CA ALA A 10 -8.09 9.73 -0.83
C ALA A 10 -8.06 8.73 -2.00
N ILE A 11 -8.54 9.18 -3.16
CA ILE A 11 -8.47 8.47 -4.45
C ILE A 11 -8.02 9.48 -5.49
N SER A 12 -6.93 9.18 -6.21
CA SER A 12 -6.35 10.10 -7.20
C SER A 12 -5.67 9.34 -8.35
N PRO A 13 -5.99 9.66 -9.62
CA PRO A 13 -7.15 10.44 -10.06
C PRO A 13 -8.45 9.65 -9.81
N LYS A 14 -9.54 10.35 -9.47
CA LYS A 14 -10.83 9.68 -9.26
C LYS A 14 -11.44 9.18 -10.57
N GLU A 15 -11.25 9.92 -11.65
CA GLU A 15 -11.74 9.60 -12.99
C GLU A 15 -11.15 8.27 -13.51
N ASP A 16 -9.84 8.08 -13.35
CA ASP A 16 -9.14 6.85 -13.72
C ASP A 16 -9.71 5.61 -13.01
N LEU A 17 -10.11 5.75 -11.74
CA LEU A 17 -10.71 4.64 -11.00
C LEU A 17 -12.03 4.21 -11.64
N ASP A 18 -12.90 5.15 -12.01
CA ASP A 18 -14.19 4.82 -12.62
C ASP A 18 -14.01 4.10 -13.95
N ASP A 19 -13.06 4.51 -14.76
CA ASP A 19 -12.77 3.87 -16.04
C ASP A 19 -12.14 2.48 -15.88
N LEU A 20 -11.24 2.32 -14.90
CA LEU A 20 -10.70 1.01 -14.53
C LEU A 20 -11.82 0.06 -14.07
N LEU A 21 -12.81 0.53 -13.31
CA LEU A 21 -13.95 -0.26 -12.86
C LEU A 21 -14.88 -0.67 -14.01
N LYS A 22 -15.15 0.25 -14.95
CA LYS A 22 -15.94 -0.05 -16.16
C LYS A 22 -15.25 -1.05 -17.07
N SER A 23 -13.91 -1.04 -17.13
CA SER A 23 -13.13 -1.89 -18.03
C SER A 23 -13.26 -3.40 -17.79
N LYS A 24 -13.76 -3.81 -16.60
CA LYS A 24 -13.84 -5.21 -16.13
C LYS A 24 -12.51 -5.98 -16.16
N LYS A 25 -11.38 -5.30 -16.35
CA LYS A 25 -10.05 -5.93 -16.33
C LYS A 25 -9.66 -6.32 -14.92
N LYS A 26 -8.90 -7.42 -14.79
CA LYS A 26 -8.26 -7.79 -13.52
C LYS A 26 -7.12 -6.82 -13.26
N LEU A 27 -7.31 -5.92 -12.30
CA LEU A 27 -6.29 -4.97 -11.87
C LEU A 27 -5.11 -5.68 -11.19
N ARG A 28 -3.93 -5.06 -11.30
CA ARG A 28 -2.75 -5.40 -10.50
C ARG A 28 -2.53 -4.28 -9.47
N VAL A 29 -2.78 -4.58 -8.21
CA VAL A 29 -2.76 -3.61 -7.11
C VAL A 29 -1.50 -3.80 -6.29
N LYS A 30 -0.72 -2.73 -6.13
CA LYS A 30 0.56 -2.75 -5.42
C LYS A 30 0.43 -2.09 -4.05
N LEU A 31 0.96 -2.73 -3.01
CA LEU A 31 1.16 -2.14 -1.69
C LEU A 31 2.65 -2.17 -1.39
N GLY A 32 3.27 -0.98 -1.29
CA GLY A 32 4.64 -0.84 -0.82
C GLY A 32 4.69 -0.81 0.70
N ILE A 33 5.62 -1.56 1.28
CA ILE A 33 5.90 -1.60 2.71
C ILE A 33 7.40 -1.45 2.90
N ASP A 34 7.79 -0.50 3.75
CA ASP A 34 9.15 -0.33 4.23
C ASP A 34 9.28 -1.00 5.61
N PRO A 35 10.01 -2.12 5.72
CA PRO A 35 10.21 -2.85 6.97
C PRO A 35 11.20 -2.09 7.88
N THR A 36 10.71 -1.02 8.50
CA THR A 36 11.50 -0.21 9.47
C THR A 36 11.59 -0.86 10.86
N ALA A 37 10.92 -2.00 11.06
CA ALA A 37 10.94 -2.81 12.26
C ALA A 37 10.81 -4.30 11.85
N PRO A 38 11.34 -5.24 12.66
CA PRO A 38 11.31 -6.67 12.34
C PRO A 38 9.89 -7.26 12.38
N ASP A 39 8.99 -6.64 13.14
CA ASP A 39 7.67 -7.19 13.42
C ASP A 39 6.53 -6.47 12.69
N VAL A 40 5.57 -7.26 12.21
CA VAL A 40 4.29 -6.74 11.72
C VAL A 40 3.36 -6.49 12.90
N THR A 41 2.89 -5.25 13.04
CA THR A 41 1.96 -4.87 14.12
C THR A 41 0.51 -4.81 13.63
N LEU A 42 -0.44 -4.75 14.56
CA LEU A 42 -1.87 -4.57 14.25
C LEU A 42 -2.17 -3.29 13.45
N GLY A 43 -1.29 -2.29 13.48
CA GLY A 43 -1.43 -1.07 12.66
C GLY A 43 -1.47 -1.36 11.16
N TRP A 44 -0.90 -2.49 10.72
CA TRP A 44 -0.85 -2.88 9.31
C TRP A 44 -2.13 -3.58 8.85
N TYR A 45 -2.99 -3.98 9.78
CA TYR A 45 -4.22 -4.72 9.49
C TYR A 45 -5.08 -3.99 8.45
N ALA A 46 -5.28 -2.68 8.58
CA ALA A 46 -6.14 -1.91 7.68
C ALA A 46 -5.66 -1.97 6.20
N ILE A 47 -4.36 -1.77 5.97
CA ILE A 47 -3.78 -1.76 4.63
C ILE A 47 -3.72 -3.18 4.03
N LEU A 48 -3.33 -4.18 4.82
CA LEU A 48 -3.27 -5.58 4.37
C LEU A 48 -4.66 -6.14 4.08
N ARG A 49 -5.68 -5.78 4.87
CA ARG A 49 -7.07 -6.17 4.59
C ARG A 49 -7.62 -5.50 3.34
N SER A 50 -7.21 -4.27 3.06
CA SER A 50 -7.59 -3.59 1.82
C SER A 50 -6.98 -4.31 0.61
N LEU A 51 -5.69 -4.66 0.66
CA LEU A 51 -5.04 -5.45 -0.38
C LEU A 51 -5.69 -6.83 -0.57
N ARG A 52 -6.00 -7.53 0.53
CA ARG A 52 -6.75 -8.80 0.50
C ARG A 52 -8.12 -8.64 -0.16
N LYS A 53 -8.81 -7.52 0.08
CA LYS A 53 -10.13 -7.30 -0.52
C LYS A 53 -10.05 -7.17 -2.04
N PHE A 54 -8.98 -6.62 -2.59
CA PHE A 54 -8.75 -6.64 -4.03
C PHE A 54 -8.56 -8.08 -4.54
N GLN A 55 -7.85 -8.95 -3.83
CA GLN A 55 -7.72 -10.37 -4.22
C GLN A 55 -9.07 -11.10 -4.20
N GLU A 56 -9.88 -10.88 -3.17
CA GLU A 56 -11.23 -11.47 -3.07
C GLU A 56 -12.15 -11.02 -4.21
N LEU A 57 -11.90 -9.85 -4.80
CA LEU A 57 -12.61 -9.34 -5.98
C LEU A 57 -12.01 -9.86 -7.30
N GLY A 58 -11.03 -10.76 -7.26
CA GLY A 58 -10.41 -11.39 -8.43
C GLY A 58 -9.25 -10.60 -9.05
N HIS A 59 -8.73 -9.58 -8.35
CA HIS A 59 -7.57 -8.81 -8.78
C HIS A 59 -6.26 -9.45 -8.30
N THR A 60 -5.15 -9.06 -8.90
CA THR A 60 -3.81 -9.49 -8.49
C THR A 60 -3.28 -8.51 -7.45
N ALA A 61 -3.13 -8.95 -6.20
CA ALA A 61 -2.40 -8.19 -5.19
C ALA A 61 -0.90 -8.46 -5.29
N VAL A 62 -0.12 -7.39 -5.20
CA VAL A 62 1.35 -7.42 -5.19
C VAL A 62 1.80 -6.67 -3.94
N LEU A 63 2.37 -7.41 -3.00
CA LEU A 63 3.05 -6.83 -1.84
C LEU A 63 4.51 -6.59 -2.23
N ILE A 64 5.00 -5.37 -2.04
CA ILE A 64 6.38 -4.97 -2.34
C ILE A 64 7.03 -4.62 -1.00
N LEU A 65 8.07 -5.36 -0.62
CA LEU A 65 8.93 -5.04 0.50
C LEU A 65 10.12 -4.24 -0.03
N GLY A 66 10.22 -2.98 0.37
CA GLY A 66 11.28 -2.08 -0.07
C GLY A 66 12.36 -1.98 1.00
N GLU A 67 13.55 -2.51 0.74
CA GLU A 67 14.74 -2.30 1.61
C GLU A 67 15.48 -1.00 1.27
N PHE A 68 15.22 -0.42 0.08
CA PHE A 68 15.98 0.70 -0.47
C PHE A 68 15.49 2.09 0.01
N THR A 69 14.24 2.23 0.44
CA THR A 69 13.73 3.51 1.00
C THR A 69 14.30 3.82 2.38
N ALA A 70 14.68 2.80 3.15
CA ALA A 70 15.38 2.96 4.42
C ALA A 70 16.79 3.58 4.25
N GLN A 71 17.46 3.32 3.12
CA GLN A 71 18.81 3.85 2.85
C GLN A 71 18.82 5.28 2.30
N VAL A 72 17.78 5.67 1.56
CA VAL A 72 17.67 7.02 0.95
C VAL A 72 16.92 7.99 1.88
N GLY A 73 16.15 7.48 2.84
CA GLY A 73 15.30 8.28 3.71
C GLY A 73 14.00 8.64 3.00
N ASP A 74 12.87 8.23 3.55
CA ASP A 74 11.55 8.66 3.09
C ASP A 74 11.40 10.18 3.36
N PRO A 75 11.29 11.04 2.33
CA PRO A 75 11.15 12.48 2.52
C PRO A 75 9.77 12.86 3.08
N SER A 76 8.85 11.91 3.25
CA SER A 76 7.50 12.15 3.80
C SER A 76 7.51 12.29 5.33
N GLY A 77 8.18 13.35 5.81
CA GLY A 77 7.74 14.05 7.02
C GLY A 77 8.08 13.44 8.38
N LYS A 78 9.27 12.86 8.57
CA LYS A 78 9.84 12.68 9.93
C LYS A 78 11.21 13.32 10.05
N SER A 79 11.26 14.44 10.79
CA SER A 79 12.47 15.21 11.13
C SER A 79 13.38 14.54 12.18
N GLU A 80 13.43 13.22 12.26
CA GLU A 80 14.36 12.54 13.16
C GLU A 80 15.14 11.50 12.37
N THR A 81 16.39 11.88 12.09
CA THR A 81 17.46 11.02 11.57
C THR A 81 17.46 9.70 12.32
N ARG A 82 16.94 8.64 11.69
CA ARG A 82 17.03 7.28 12.21
C ARG A 82 18.46 6.76 12.03
N SER A 83 19.03 6.21 13.11
CA SER A 83 20.32 5.53 13.10
C SER A 83 20.31 4.36 12.12
N LYS A 84 21.38 4.25 11.34
CA LYS A 84 21.62 3.14 10.41
C LYS A 84 21.59 1.81 11.17
N LEU A 85 20.91 0.81 10.62
CA LEU A 85 20.98 -0.57 11.09
C LEU A 85 22.38 -1.10 10.77
N ASN A 86 23.13 -1.54 11.80
CA ASN A 86 24.35 -2.31 11.62
C ASN A 86 24.01 -3.81 11.66
N GLU A 87 24.74 -4.59 10.85
CA GLU A 87 24.68 -6.06 10.75
C GLU A 87 24.86 -6.79 12.10
#